data_AF-A0AAV0I6F5-F1
#
_entry.id   AF-A0AAV0I6F5-F1
#
_cell.length_a   1.000
_cell.length_b   1.000
_cell.length_c   1.000
_cell.angle_alpha   90.00
_cell.angle_beta   90.00
_cell.angle_gamma   90.00
#
_symmetry.space_group_name_H-M   'P 1'
#
loop_
_entity.id
_entity.type
_entity.pdbx_description
1 polymer ?
#
loop_
_entity_poly.entity_id
_entity_poly.type
_entity_poly.pdbx_seq_one_letter_code
_entity_poly.pdbx_strand_id
1 'polypeptide(L)'
;IIHRDIKPSNILIGEDFESKVSDFGLVKSGPTGDQTHVSTQIKGTAGYLDPAYCSSCHLSHFSDVYSFGVILLQLVSARPAVDASRRNSNYHVIDWVS
;
A
#
# COMPACT_ATOMS: atom_id res chain seq x y z
N ILE A 1 0.52 -10.90 -10.52
CA ILE A 1 1.22 -10.92 -9.22
C ILE A 1 0.71 -9.73 -8.41
N ILE A 2 0.52 -9.90 -7.10
CA ILE A 2 0.14 -8.85 -6.16
C ILE A 2 1.32 -8.70 -5.19
N HIS A 3 1.84 -7.49 -5.03
CA HIS A 3 3.05 -7.20 -4.26
C HIS A 3 2.82 -7.24 -2.75
N ARG A 4 1.70 -6.66 -2.28
CA ARG A 4 1.25 -6.60 -0.88
C ARG A 4 2.08 -5.73 0.07
N ASP A 5 3.11 -5.06 -0.45
CA ASP A 5 3.99 -4.20 0.37
C ASP A 5 4.55 -3.04 -0.46
N ILE A 6 3.68 -2.42 -1.25
CA ILE A 6 4.01 -1.19 -1.98
C ILE A 6 4.14 -0.04 -0.96
N LYS A 7 5.35 0.49 -0.83
CA LYS A 7 5.71 1.61 0.05
C LYS A 7 6.97 2.30 -0.47
N PRO A 8 7.26 3.55 -0.05
CA PRO A 8 8.41 4.30 -0.57
C PRO A 8 9.74 3.56 -0.42
N SER A 9 10.00 2.90 0.71
CA SER A 9 11.26 2.17 0.93
C SER A 9 11.44 0.96 0.00
N ASN A 10 10.37 0.50 -0.65
CA ASN A 10 10.40 -0.62 -1.59
C ASN A 10 10.41 -0.12 -3.05
N ILE A 11 10.42 1.20 -3.29
CA ILE A 11 10.61 1.81 -4.61
C ILE A 11 12.02 2.38 -4.64
N LEU A 12 12.93 1.70 -5.33
CA LEU A 12 14.32 2.12 -5.49
C LEU A 12 14.40 3.12 -6.64
N ILE A 13 15.33 4.07 -6.50
CA ILE A 13 15.64 5.08 -7.52
C ILE A 13 17.07 4.84 -8.00
N GLY A 14 17.24 4.64 -9.30
CA GLY A 14 18.56 4.48 -9.92
C GLY A 14 19.24 5.81 -10.23
N GLU A 15 20.41 5.71 -10.87
CA GLU A 15 21.26 6.87 -11.18
C GLU A 15 20.58 7.86 -12.15
N ASP A 16 19.74 7.37 -13.06
CA ASP A 16 19.01 8.18 -14.05
C ASP A 16 17.60 8.56 -13.56
N PHE A 17 17.36 8.52 -12.24
CA PHE A 17 16.05 8.72 -11.62
C PHE A 17 14.98 7.73 -12.08
N GLU A 18 15.36 6.57 -12.63
CA GLU A 18 14.40 5.53 -12.97
C GLU A 18 13.93 4.80 -11.70
N SER A 19 12.62 4.63 -11.57
CA SER A 19 12.04 3.94 -10.42
C SER A 19 11.89 2.45 -10.68
N LYS A 20 12.23 1.63 -9.68
CA LYS A 20 12.13 0.17 -9.72
C LYS A 20 11.49 -0.35 -8.44
N VAL A 21 10.50 -1.21 -8.58
CA VAL A 21 9.86 -1.88 -7.45
C VAL A 21 10.77 -3.01 -6.96
N SER A 22 10.91 -3.14 -5.64
CA SER A 22 11.79 -4.09 -4.94
C SER A 22 11.07 -4.78 -3.80
N ASP A 23 11.73 -5.75 -3.16
CA ASP A 23 11.19 -6.56 -2.06
C ASP A 23 9.93 -7.37 -2.40
N PHE A 24 10.16 -8.43 -3.17
CA PHE A 24 9.14 -9.38 -3.56
C PHE A 24 8.87 -10.46 -2.48
N GLY A 25 9.36 -10.28 -1.25
CA GLY A 25 9.28 -11.31 -0.19
C GLY A 25 7.85 -11.65 0.25
N LEU A 26 6.89 -10.75 0.01
CA LEU A 26 5.48 -10.93 0.36
C LEU A 26 4.57 -11.27 -0.81
N VAL A 27 5.08 -11.31 -2.05
CA VAL A 27 4.22 -11.39 -3.23
C VAL A 27 3.33 -12.62 -3.26
N LYS A 28 2.18 -12.47 -3.93
CA LYS A 28 1.24 -13.56 -4.14
C LYS A 28 0.72 -13.57 -5.57
N SER A 29 0.42 -14.76 -6.08
CA SER A 29 -0.34 -14.87 -7.33
C SER A 29 -1.69 -14.19 -7.17
N GLY A 30 -2.15 -13.53 -8.24
CA GLY A 30 -3.50 -12.97 -8.26
C GLY A 30 -4.57 -14.07 -8.31
N PRO A 31 -5.85 -13.70 -8.21
CA PRO A 31 -6.93 -14.66 -8.39
C PRO A 31 -6.88 -15.31 -9.78
N THR A 32 -7.34 -16.56 -9.87
CA THR A 32 -7.35 -17.35 -11.10
C THR A 32 -8.78 -17.72 -11.51
N GLY A 33 -9.05 -17.81 -12.81
CA GLY A 33 -10.39 -18.06 -13.34
C GLY A 33 -11.34 -16.91 -12.99
N ASP A 34 -12.54 -17.23 -12.52
CA ASP A 34 -13.59 -16.25 -12.21
C ASP A 34 -13.51 -15.68 -10.78
N GLN A 35 -12.41 -15.96 -10.06
CA GLN A 35 -12.22 -15.43 -8.71
C GLN A 35 -11.91 -13.93 -8.76
N THR A 36 -12.46 -13.17 -7.81
CA THR A 36 -12.21 -11.72 -7.70
C THR A 36 -11.05 -11.38 -6.78
N HIS A 37 -10.66 -12.31 -5.91
CA HIS A 37 -9.67 -12.10 -4.86
C HIS A 37 -9.00 -13.40 -4.42
N VAL A 38 -7.97 -13.26 -3.60
CA VAL A 38 -7.26 -14.35 -2.94
C VAL A 38 -7.47 -14.24 -1.43
N SER A 39 -8.14 -15.21 -0.81
CA SER A 39 -8.30 -15.24 0.65
C SER A 39 -6.96 -15.58 1.30
N THR A 40 -6.44 -14.68 2.13
CA THR A 40 -5.13 -14.86 2.75
C THR A 40 -4.96 -13.99 3.99
N GLN A 41 -4.16 -14.47 4.95
CA GLN A 41 -3.76 -13.67 6.11
C GLN A 41 -3.22 -12.30 5.69
N ILE A 42 -3.53 -11.27 6.48
CA ILE A 42 -3.07 -9.89 6.26
C ILE A 42 -1.54 -9.85 6.39
N LYS A 43 -0.88 -9.33 5.36
CA LYS A 43 0.55 -8.98 5.38
C LYS A 43 0.76 -7.69 4.60
N GLY A 44 1.74 -6.91 5.02
CA GLY A 44 2.13 -5.62 4.45
C GLY A 44 2.49 -4.64 5.57
N THR A 45 2.87 -3.42 5.17
CA THR A 45 3.26 -2.37 6.12
C THR A 45 2.08 -1.51 6.54
N ALA A 46 1.91 -1.32 7.85
CA ALA A 46 0.89 -0.43 8.40
C ALA A 46 1.02 1.00 7.84
N GLY A 47 -0.10 1.65 7.56
CA GLY A 47 -0.14 2.94 6.86
C GLY A 47 -0.21 2.84 5.33
N TYR A 48 0.02 1.66 4.75
CA TYR A 48 -0.14 1.43 3.30
C TYR A 48 -1.16 0.34 2.99
N LEU A 49 -1.60 -0.40 4.01
CA LEU A 49 -2.55 -1.49 3.86
C LEU A 49 -3.94 -0.98 3.45
N ASP A 50 -4.47 -1.59 2.40
CA ASP A 50 -5.86 -1.44 1.97
C ASP A 50 -6.84 -1.83 3.10
N PRO A 51 -7.71 -0.91 3.57
CA PRO A 51 -8.70 -1.18 4.59
C PRO A 51 -9.67 -2.30 4.19
N ALA A 52 -10.04 -2.39 2.91
CA ALA A 52 -10.94 -3.43 2.43
C ALA A 52 -10.27 -4.81 2.57
N TYR A 53 -8.99 -4.91 2.23
CA TYR A 53 -8.19 -6.11 2.48
C TYR A 53 -8.06 -6.42 3.97
N CYS A 54 -7.83 -5.41 4.83
CA CYS A 54 -7.73 -5.59 6.28
C CYS A 54 -9.03 -6.13 6.89
N SER A 55 -10.18 -5.65 6.43
CA SER A 55 -11.47 -6.07 6.99
C SER A 55 -11.93 -7.43 6.47
N SER A 56 -11.63 -7.77 5.21
CA SER A 56 -12.17 -8.97 4.56
C SER A 56 -11.18 -10.13 4.45
N CYS A 57 -9.88 -9.89 4.64
CA CYS A 57 -8.80 -10.81 4.25
C CYS A 57 -8.83 -11.21 2.75
N HIS A 58 -9.52 -10.45 1.91
CA HIS A 58 -9.60 -10.65 0.48
C HIS A 58 -8.56 -9.79 -0.23
N LEU A 59 -7.47 -10.42 -0.65
CA LEU A 59 -6.40 -9.74 -1.36
C LEU A 59 -6.74 -9.63 -2.85
N SER A 60 -6.62 -8.43 -3.42
CA SER A 60 -6.75 -8.22 -4.87
C SER A 60 -5.65 -7.29 -5.37
N HIS A 61 -5.55 -7.11 -6.69
CA HIS A 61 -4.61 -6.15 -7.28
C HIS A 61 -4.95 -4.70 -6.88
N PHE A 62 -6.20 -4.41 -6.52
CA PHE A 62 -6.61 -3.10 -6.01
C PHE A 62 -5.95 -2.76 -4.66
N SER A 63 -5.50 -3.77 -3.90
CA SER A 63 -4.79 -3.52 -2.65
C SER A 63 -3.45 -2.83 -2.90
N ASP A 64 -2.72 -3.19 -3.96
CA ASP A 64 -1.49 -2.48 -4.36
C ASP A 64 -1.80 -1.08 -4.92
N VAL A 65 -2.93 -0.92 -5.61
CA VAL A 65 -3.40 0.39 -6.12
C VAL A 65 -3.68 1.35 -4.97
N TYR A 66 -4.34 0.88 -3.91
CA TYR A 66 -4.57 1.67 -2.70
C TYR A 66 -3.24 2.12 -2.06
N SER A 67 -2.31 1.19 -1.85
CA SER A 67 -1.00 1.49 -1.28
C SER A 67 -0.24 2.53 -2.11
N PHE A 68 -0.29 2.43 -3.45
CA PHE A 68 0.27 3.43 -4.35
C PHE A 68 -0.43 4.79 -4.22
N GLY A 69 -1.76 4.80 -4.07
CA GLY A 69 -2.52 6.03 -3.79
C GLY A 69 -2.06 6.74 -2.51
N VAL A 70 -1.74 5.99 -1.45
CA VAL A 70 -1.14 6.57 -0.24
C VAL A 70 0.22 7.22 -0.52
N ILE A 71 1.06 6.61 -1.37
CA ILE A 71 2.34 7.21 -1.78
C ILE A 71 2.11 8.53 -2.53
N LEU A 72 1.16 8.57 -3.47
CA LEU A 72 0.84 9.80 -4.20
C LEU A 72 0.39 10.92 -3.25
N LEU A 73 -0.44 10.61 -2.26
CA LEU A 73 -0.88 11.58 -1.25
C LEU A 73 0.29 12.09 -0.40
N GLN A 74 1.22 11.21 0.00
CA GLN A 74 2.42 11.64 0.72
C GLN A 74 3.28 12.60 -0.11
N LEU A 75 3.47 12.30 -1.40
CA LEU A 75 4.26 13.14 -2.30
C LEU A 75 3.64 14.52 -2.51
N VAL A 76 2.33 14.58 -2.78
CA VAL A 76 1.61 15.86 -3.02
C VAL A 76 1.47 16.69 -1.74
N SER A 77 1.23 16.05 -0.60
CA SER A 77 1.00 16.76 0.67
C SER A 77 2.27 17.06 1.45
N ALA A 78 3.41 16.44 1.08
CA ALA A 78 4.66 16.44 1.82
C ALA A 78 4.49 16.00 3.29
N ARG A 79 3.58 15.05 3.54
CA ARG A 79 3.27 14.49 4.87
C ARG A 79 3.61 13.01 4.92
N PRO A 80 3.95 12.46 6.10
CA PRO A 80 4.07 11.01 6.25
C PRO A 80 2.71 10.32 6.09
N ALA A 81 2.69 9.07 5.65
CA ALA A 81 1.47 8.25 5.58
C ALA A 81 0.75 8.19 6.94
N VAL A 82 1.56 8.11 8.01
CA VAL A 82 1.12 8.02 9.39
C VAL A 82 1.92 9.03 10.22
N ASP A 83 1.22 9.94 10.89
CA ASP A 83 1.82 10.97 11.76
C ASP A 83 1.51 10.64 13.24
N ALA A 84 2.41 9.89 13.87
CA ALA A 84 2.29 9.50 15.28
C ALA A 84 2.47 10.67 16.27
N SER A 85 2.93 11.84 15.82
CA SER A 85 3.07 13.02 16.68
C SER A 85 1.72 13.72 16.93
N ARG A 86 0.71 13.44 16.10
CA ARG A 86 -0.62 14.02 16.23
C ARG A 86 -1.44 13.21 17.23
N ARG A 87 -1.81 13.85 18.34
CA ARG A 87 -2.72 13.30 19.37
C ARG A 87 -4.20 13.21 18.94
N ASN A 88 -4.56 13.71 17.75
CA ASN A 88 -5.94 13.78 17.24
C ASN A 88 -6.20 12.78 16.10
N SER A 89 -7.47 12.66 15.72
CA SER A 89 -8.07 11.76 14.72
C SER A 89 -7.40 11.71 13.33
N ASN A 90 -6.61 12.71 12.95
CA ASN A 90 -5.95 12.78 11.64
C ASN A 90 -4.56 12.13 11.71
N TYR A 91 -4.56 10.84 12.07
CA TYR A 91 -3.38 10.02 12.21
C TYR A 91 -2.86 9.55 10.85
N HIS A 92 -3.74 9.36 9.87
CA HIS A 92 -3.41 8.89 8.53
C HIS A 92 -3.53 10.00 7.48
N VAL A 93 -2.69 9.97 6.43
CA VAL A 93 -2.71 10.97 5.34
C VAL A 93 -4.04 11.01 4.57
N ILE A 94 -4.86 9.96 4.67
CA ILE A 94 -6.17 9.90 4.03
C ILE A 94 -7.20 10.77 4.77
N ASP A 95 -7.09 10.86 6.09
CA ASP A 95 -7.95 11.71 6.92
C ASP A 95 -7.71 13.20 6.63
N TRP A 96 -6.60 13.53 5.95
CA TRP A 96 -6.32 14.89 5.50
C TRP A 96 -7.10 15.27 4.22
N VAL A 97 -7.38 14.32 3.31
CA VAL A 97 -8.12 14.58 2.07
C VAL A 97 -9.62 14.31 2.14
N SER A 98 -10.07 13.68 3.23
CA SER A 98 -11.47 13.26 3.42
C SER A 98 -12.37 14.37 3.97
#